data_AF-A0A497AMC9-F1
#
_entry.id   AF-A0A497AMC9-F1
#
_cell.length_a   1.000
_cell.length_b   1.000
_cell.length_c   1.000
_cell.angle_alpha   90.00
_cell.angle_beta   90.00
_cell.angle_gamma   90.00
#
_symmetry.space_group_name_H-M   'P 1'
#
loop_
_entity.id
_entity.type
_entity.pdbx_description
1 polymer ?
#
loop_
_entity_poly.entity_id
_entity_poly.type
_entity_poly.pdbx_seq_one_letter_code
_entity_poly.pdbx_strand_id
1 'polypeptide(L)'
;MMPNTYHNLQKILEETELFKKHYTVSEYNKEHYRKLGIPVEDVVIPRPVNPILFSYYTRYDNCVYDIITIGRHDMCDRKNLRLQRNIFLRLKFKYCVVSDVYIPPRPNLLQYNFGSITDELKAKLLSKSKFLLWTSFIEGFGMPVLEAMTVGTVPIYTDVPAHNEFAVGIPIKPSGRIRGFCYGVRVDKHVIEEKEIEEAVKYALGMKKEEWEDLSMKCMEKAAEMWNNFVSKVPLLLGDRYAYQMGFERVL
;
A
#
# COMPACT_ATOMS: atom_id res chain seq x y z
N MET A 1 4.17 -0.08 -11.17
CA MET A 1 4.16 -1.17 -12.18
C MET A 1 5.27 -0.86 -13.15
N MET A 2 6.27 -1.74 -13.22
CA MET A 2 7.48 -1.45 -13.99
C MET A 2 7.38 -2.08 -15.38
N PRO A 3 7.60 -1.30 -16.46
CA PRO A 3 7.69 -1.86 -17.79
C PRO A 3 8.97 -2.69 -17.93
N ASN A 4 8.84 -4.02 -17.95
CA ASN A 4 9.95 -4.94 -18.28
C ASN A 4 10.26 -4.98 -19.80
N THR A 5 9.87 -3.96 -20.57
CA THR A 5 9.97 -3.97 -22.03
C THR A 5 11.24 -3.27 -22.50
N TYR A 6 12.18 -4.06 -23.00
CA TYR A 6 13.49 -3.66 -23.53
C TYR A 6 13.45 -3.02 -24.92
N HIS A 7 12.28 -2.87 -25.53
CA HIS A 7 12.18 -2.50 -26.94
C HIS A 7 12.60 -1.03 -27.13
N ASN A 8 13.78 -0.83 -27.73
CA ASN A 8 14.39 0.45 -28.08
C ASN A 8 14.70 1.41 -26.93
N LEU A 9 14.61 0.97 -25.67
CA LEU A 9 14.89 1.84 -24.52
C LEU A 9 16.32 2.43 -24.58
N GLN A 10 17.33 1.61 -24.87
CA GLN A 10 18.72 2.07 -24.98
C GLN A 10 18.87 3.11 -26.10
N LYS A 11 18.30 2.82 -27.28
CA LYS A 11 18.29 3.76 -28.41
C LYS A 11 17.64 5.10 -28.04
N ILE A 12 16.51 5.09 -27.34
CA ILE A 12 15.81 6.31 -26.89
C ILE A 12 16.69 7.09 -25.90
N LEU A 13 17.35 6.40 -24.97
CA LEU A 13 18.23 7.04 -23.98
C LEU A 13 19.50 7.63 -24.61
N GLU A 14 19.99 7.06 -25.71
CA GLU A 14 21.12 7.59 -26.49
C GLU A 14 20.72 8.81 -27.34
N GLU A 15 19.52 8.80 -27.91
CA GLU A 15 19.04 9.83 -28.84
C GLU A 15 18.29 10.98 -28.15
N THR A 16 17.87 10.83 -26.90
CA THR A 16 16.99 11.79 -26.22
C THR A 16 17.27 11.88 -24.72
N GLU A 17 17.50 13.11 -24.24
CA GLU A 17 17.49 13.39 -22.80
C GLU A 17 16.03 13.36 -22.30
N LEU A 18 15.64 12.24 -21.67
CA LEU A 18 14.27 12.05 -21.15
C LEU A 18 13.99 12.80 -19.85
N PHE A 19 15.01 12.97 -19.00
CA PHE A 19 14.85 13.45 -17.63
C PHE A 19 15.93 14.45 -17.27
N LYS A 20 15.52 15.62 -16.77
CA LYS A 20 16.45 16.53 -16.07
C LYS A 20 16.87 15.98 -14.70
N LYS A 21 15.92 15.35 -14.01
CA LYS A 21 16.10 14.59 -12.76
C LYS A 21 15.07 13.46 -12.71
N HIS A 22 15.47 12.28 -12.26
CA HIS A 22 14.59 11.11 -12.16
C HIS A 22 14.71 10.48 -10.79
N TYR A 23 13.71 10.73 -9.93
CA TYR A 23 13.63 10.15 -8.60
C TYR A 23 12.71 8.94 -8.58
N THR A 24 13.01 7.99 -7.70
CA THR A 24 12.16 6.82 -7.44
C THR A 24 11.58 6.88 -6.04
N VAL A 25 10.52 6.10 -5.83
CA VAL A 25 9.76 6.07 -4.56
C VAL A 25 10.17 4.94 -3.63
N SER A 26 11.08 4.06 -4.07
CA SER A 26 11.56 2.92 -3.32
C SER A 26 12.95 2.52 -3.82
N GLU A 27 13.75 1.91 -2.96
CA GLU A 27 15.09 1.40 -3.28
C GLU A 27 15.02 0.27 -4.32
N TYR A 28 14.01 -0.60 -4.21
CA TYR A 28 13.75 -1.64 -5.21
C TYR A 28 13.56 -1.07 -6.61
N ASN A 29 12.75 0.00 -6.75
CA ASN A 29 12.55 0.65 -8.04
C ASN A 29 13.86 1.27 -8.54
N LYS A 30 14.59 1.99 -7.67
CA LYS A 30 15.89 2.59 -8.02
C LYS A 30 16.84 1.56 -8.64
N GLU A 31 16.99 0.42 -7.97
CA GLU A 31 17.87 -0.65 -8.44
C GLU A 31 17.37 -1.29 -9.74
N HIS A 32 16.05 -1.43 -9.90
CA HIS A 32 15.48 -1.92 -11.16
C HIS A 32 15.76 -0.97 -12.33
N TYR A 33 15.60 0.34 -12.14
CA TYR A 33 15.92 1.34 -13.17
C TYR A 33 17.40 1.33 -13.54
N ARG A 34 18.31 1.23 -12.57
CA ARG A 34 19.76 1.10 -12.81
C ARG A 34 20.09 -0.14 -13.65
N LYS A 35 19.49 -1.29 -13.35
CA LYS A 35 19.67 -2.52 -14.12
C LYS A 35 19.20 -2.41 -15.57
N LEU A 36 18.22 -1.54 -15.85
CA LEU A 36 17.75 -1.25 -17.20
C LEU A 36 18.58 -0.17 -17.92
N GLY A 37 19.60 0.40 -17.25
CA GLY A 37 20.39 1.51 -17.77
C GLY A 37 19.63 2.84 -17.82
N ILE A 38 18.50 2.96 -17.12
CA ILE A 38 17.73 4.19 -17.05
C ILE A 38 18.38 5.12 -16.01
N PRO A 39 18.77 6.36 -16.37
CA PRO A 39 19.33 7.32 -15.42
C PRO A 39 18.37 7.55 -14.25
N VAL A 40 18.87 7.48 -13.03
CA VAL A 40 18.09 7.67 -11.80
C VAL A 40 18.97 8.31 -10.74
N GLU A 41 18.40 9.23 -9.97
CA GLU A 41 19.06 9.90 -8.85
C GLU A 41 19.35 8.89 -7.72
N ASP A 42 20.42 9.13 -6.96
CA ASP A 42 20.78 8.28 -5.83
C ASP A 42 19.79 8.36 -4.67
N VAL A 43 19.04 9.45 -4.60
CA VAL A 43 18.06 9.73 -3.54
C VAL A 43 16.69 9.13 -3.89
N VAL A 44 16.14 8.34 -2.97
CA VAL A 44 14.74 7.90 -3.01
C VAL A 44 13.86 8.92 -2.29
N ILE A 45 12.76 9.32 -2.93
CA ILE A 45 11.76 10.22 -2.37
C ILE A 45 10.46 9.42 -2.16
N PRO A 46 10.14 9.01 -0.92
CA PRO A 46 8.94 8.21 -0.66
C PRO A 46 7.68 9.01 -0.99
N ARG A 47 6.55 8.33 -1.24
CA ARG A 47 5.28 9.04 -1.45
C ARG A 47 4.72 9.57 -0.12
N PRO A 48 4.14 10.78 -0.13
CA PRO A 48 3.41 11.30 1.02
C PRO A 48 2.07 10.58 1.20
N VAL A 49 1.62 10.48 2.45
CA VAL A 49 0.21 10.27 2.80
C VAL A 49 -0.55 11.58 2.86
N ASN A 50 -1.89 11.53 2.84
CA ASN A 50 -2.68 12.72 3.10
C ASN A 50 -2.56 13.11 4.60
N PRO A 51 -2.11 14.33 4.95
CA PRO A 51 -1.92 14.75 6.34
C PRO A 51 -3.15 14.62 7.23
N ILE A 52 -4.36 14.68 6.64
CA ILE A 52 -5.61 14.52 7.37
C ILE A 52 -5.66 13.19 8.15
N LEU A 53 -4.98 12.15 7.67
CA LEU A 53 -4.96 10.84 8.30
C LEU A 53 -4.37 10.89 9.72
N PHE A 54 -3.38 11.75 9.98
CA PHE A 54 -2.78 11.89 11.32
C PHE A 54 -3.77 12.40 12.39
N SER A 55 -4.93 12.91 11.99
CA SER A 55 -6.00 13.32 12.91
C SER A 55 -6.96 12.19 13.30
N TYR A 56 -6.75 10.96 12.82
CA TYR A 56 -7.63 9.82 13.07
C TYR A 56 -6.90 8.68 13.74
N TYR A 57 -7.48 8.17 14.82
CA TYR A 57 -7.04 6.97 15.51
C TYR A 57 -8.20 6.39 16.32
N THR A 58 -8.31 5.07 16.38
CA THR A 58 -9.30 4.37 17.22
C THR A 58 -8.60 3.28 18.01
N ARG A 59 -8.92 3.19 19.32
CA ARG A 59 -8.43 2.11 20.19
C ARG A 59 -9.10 0.79 19.82
N TYR A 60 -8.43 -0.33 20.13
CA TYR A 60 -8.86 -1.68 19.80
C TYR A 60 -10.33 -1.97 20.10
N ASP A 61 -10.81 -1.61 21.29
CA ASP A 61 -12.18 -1.90 21.75
C ASP A 61 -13.27 -1.10 21.01
N ASN A 62 -12.87 0.00 20.38
CA ASN A 62 -13.77 0.92 19.67
C ASN A 62 -13.79 0.67 18.16
N CYS A 63 -12.95 -0.24 17.65
CA CYS A 63 -12.98 -0.63 16.25
C CYS A 63 -14.33 -1.29 15.90
N VAL A 64 -14.90 -0.86 14.78
CA VAL A 64 -16.20 -1.35 14.28
C VAL A 64 -16.03 -2.56 13.38
N TYR A 65 -14.96 -2.57 12.57
CA TYR A 65 -14.67 -3.62 11.61
C TYR A 65 -13.44 -4.42 12.05
N ASP A 66 -13.49 -5.72 11.80
CA ASP A 66 -12.33 -6.57 12.00
C ASP A 66 -11.32 -6.28 10.89
N ILE A 67 -11.78 -6.20 9.64
CA ILE A 67 -10.91 -6.00 8.47
C ILE A 67 -11.52 -4.94 7.55
N ILE A 68 -10.66 -4.18 6.88
CA ILE A 68 -11.00 -3.32 5.74
C ILE A 68 -10.15 -3.65 4.52
N THR A 69 -10.71 -3.44 3.32
CA THR A 69 -9.97 -3.46 2.05
C THR A 69 -10.37 -2.27 1.19
N ILE A 70 -9.39 -1.62 0.57
CA ILE A 70 -9.61 -0.45 -0.29
C ILE A 70 -8.89 -0.64 -1.62
N GLY A 71 -9.62 -0.81 -2.71
CA GLY A 71 -8.98 -0.89 -4.01
C GLY A 71 -9.90 -1.26 -5.16
N ARG A 72 -9.60 -0.71 -6.34
CA ARG A 72 -10.29 -1.05 -7.59
C ARG A 72 -10.09 -2.52 -7.96
N HIS A 73 -11.17 -3.19 -8.36
CA HIS A 73 -11.12 -4.50 -9.03
C HIS A 73 -10.80 -4.27 -10.50
N ASP A 74 -9.52 -4.47 -10.85
CA ASP A 74 -9.00 -4.31 -12.20
C ASP A 74 -9.01 -5.65 -12.98
N MET A 75 -8.79 -5.58 -14.29
CA MET A 75 -8.88 -6.76 -15.17
C MET A 75 -7.95 -7.90 -14.78
N CYS A 76 -6.78 -7.60 -14.20
CA CYS A 76 -5.81 -8.61 -13.80
C CYS A 76 -5.91 -8.99 -12.32
N ASP A 77 -6.90 -8.46 -11.62
CA ASP A 77 -7.11 -8.56 -10.16
C ASP A 77 -5.82 -8.38 -9.36
N ARG A 78 -5.09 -7.28 -9.63
CA ARG A 78 -3.76 -6.99 -9.06
C ARG A 78 -3.69 -7.10 -7.54
N LYS A 79 -4.80 -6.76 -6.90
CA LYS A 79 -4.97 -6.69 -5.46
C LYS A 79 -5.53 -7.99 -4.87
N ASN A 80 -5.73 -9.02 -5.70
CA ASN A 80 -6.31 -10.30 -5.33
C ASN A 80 -7.65 -10.17 -4.59
N LEU A 81 -8.50 -9.23 -5.02
CA LEU A 81 -9.77 -8.92 -4.36
C LEU A 81 -10.74 -10.11 -4.40
N ARG A 82 -10.65 -10.96 -5.42
CA ARG A 82 -11.42 -12.21 -5.47
C ARG A 82 -11.00 -13.19 -4.39
N LEU A 83 -9.70 -13.32 -4.12
CA LEU A 83 -9.20 -14.17 -3.04
C LEU A 83 -9.64 -13.61 -1.68
N GLN A 84 -9.49 -12.30 -1.46
CA GLN A 84 -9.95 -11.64 -0.23
C GLN A 84 -11.45 -11.86 0.02
N ARG A 85 -12.27 -11.76 -1.03
CA ARG A 85 -13.70 -12.09 -0.97
C ARG A 85 -13.94 -13.54 -0.56
N ASN A 86 -13.22 -14.51 -1.15
CA ASN A 86 -13.39 -15.93 -0.81
C ASN A 86 -13.12 -16.17 0.69
N ILE A 87 -12.05 -15.56 1.22
CA ILE A 87 -11.71 -15.63 2.64
C ILE A 87 -12.81 -15.02 3.51
N PHE A 88 -13.32 -13.84 3.15
CA PHE A 88 -14.44 -13.22 3.85
C PHE A 88 -15.68 -14.13 3.87
N LEU A 89 -16.06 -14.70 2.73
CA LEU A 89 -17.26 -15.56 2.63
C LEU A 89 -17.12 -16.83 3.48
N ARG A 90 -15.89 -17.32 3.68
CA ARG A 90 -15.57 -18.48 4.51
C ARG A 90 -15.56 -18.15 5.99
N LEU A 91 -14.85 -17.09 6.39
CA LEU A 91 -14.57 -16.77 7.80
C LEU A 91 -15.60 -15.84 8.45
N LYS A 92 -16.37 -15.08 7.66
CA LYS A 92 -17.51 -14.25 8.10
C LYS A 92 -17.18 -13.21 9.20
N PHE A 93 -15.99 -12.63 9.19
CA PHE A 93 -15.61 -11.48 10.04
C PHE A 93 -16.38 -10.20 9.64
N LYS A 94 -16.39 -9.15 10.49
CA LYS A 94 -16.98 -7.84 10.15
C LYS A 94 -16.08 -7.11 9.15
N TYR A 95 -16.57 -6.92 7.93
CA TYR A 95 -15.75 -6.47 6.81
C TYR A 95 -16.23 -5.12 6.26
N CYS A 96 -15.32 -4.17 6.11
CA CYS A 96 -15.53 -2.96 5.32
C CYS A 96 -14.79 -3.08 3.98
N VAL A 97 -15.49 -2.81 2.87
CA VAL A 97 -14.92 -2.93 1.53
C VAL A 97 -15.17 -1.65 0.74
N VAL A 98 -14.11 -1.02 0.26
CA VAL A 98 -14.18 0.11 -0.68
C VAL A 98 -13.63 -0.38 -2.02
N SER A 99 -14.49 -1.04 -2.80
CA SER A 99 -14.09 -1.75 -4.02
C SER A 99 -15.28 -2.06 -4.91
N ASP A 100 -15.01 -2.20 -6.21
CA ASP A 100 -15.96 -2.65 -7.22
C ASP A 100 -16.03 -4.18 -7.34
N VAL A 101 -15.34 -4.93 -6.48
CA VAL A 101 -15.45 -6.40 -6.45
C VAL A 101 -16.85 -6.79 -6.01
N TYR A 102 -17.50 -7.67 -6.77
CA TYR A 102 -18.81 -8.17 -6.37
C TYR A 102 -18.69 -9.09 -5.14
N ILE A 103 -19.33 -8.68 -4.05
CA ILE A 103 -19.57 -9.48 -2.86
C ILE A 103 -21.08 -9.50 -2.63
N PRO A 104 -21.73 -10.67 -2.47
CA PRO A 104 -23.15 -10.72 -2.19
C PRO A 104 -23.45 -9.99 -0.85
N PRO A 105 -24.58 -9.27 -0.73
CA PRO A 105 -24.95 -8.59 0.51
C PRO A 105 -24.98 -9.55 1.71
N ARG A 106 -24.41 -9.11 2.84
CA ARG A 106 -24.35 -9.86 4.10
C ARG A 106 -24.48 -8.91 5.29
N PRO A 107 -25.02 -9.36 6.44
CA PRO A 107 -25.18 -8.52 7.63
C PRO A 107 -23.86 -8.03 8.23
N ASN A 108 -22.76 -8.74 7.99
CA ASN A 108 -21.41 -8.43 8.47
C ASN A 108 -20.53 -7.73 7.42
N LEU A 109 -21.15 -7.17 6.36
CA LEU A 109 -20.46 -6.48 5.27
C LEU A 109 -20.96 -5.04 5.14
N LEU A 110 -20.02 -4.09 5.15
CA LEU A 110 -20.26 -2.73 4.64
C LEU A 110 -19.46 -2.56 3.35
N GLN A 111 -20.12 -2.20 2.26
CA GLN A 111 -19.47 -2.03 0.96
C GLN A 111 -19.77 -0.66 0.33
N TYR A 112 -18.72 -0.01 -0.15
CA TYR A 112 -18.75 1.20 -0.98
C TYR A 112 -18.09 0.92 -2.33
N ASN A 113 -18.54 1.62 -3.37
CA ASN A 113 -17.89 1.57 -4.68
C ASN A 113 -16.51 2.25 -4.62
N PHE A 114 -15.60 1.83 -5.48
CA PHE A 114 -14.29 2.48 -5.53
C PHE A 114 -14.43 3.92 -6.03
N GLY A 115 -13.79 4.86 -5.33
CA GLY A 115 -13.85 6.29 -5.67
C GLY A 115 -15.17 6.98 -5.29
N SER A 116 -16.09 6.31 -4.57
CA SER A 116 -17.35 6.92 -4.13
C SER A 116 -17.29 7.57 -2.75
N ILE A 117 -16.15 7.53 -2.07
CA ILE A 117 -15.99 8.04 -0.70
C ILE A 117 -14.99 9.20 -0.65
N THR A 118 -15.20 10.13 0.27
CA THR A 118 -14.26 11.23 0.53
C THR A 118 -13.02 10.74 1.27
N ASP A 119 -11.93 11.51 1.22
CA ASP A 119 -10.72 11.21 1.99
C ASP A 119 -10.98 11.17 3.50
N GLU A 120 -11.86 12.05 4.00
CA GLU A 120 -12.27 12.04 5.40
C GLU A 120 -13.04 10.75 5.77
N LEU A 121 -13.97 10.31 4.92
CA LEU A 121 -14.69 9.05 5.16
C LEU A 121 -13.73 7.86 5.09
N LYS A 122 -12.78 7.86 4.14
CA LYS A 122 -11.72 6.86 4.07
C LYS A 122 -10.91 6.81 5.37
N ALA A 123 -10.48 7.95 5.90
CA ALA A 123 -9.75 8.05 7.17
C ALA A 123 -10.56 7.48 8.36
N LYS A 124 -11.86 7.79 8.41
CA LYS A 124 -12.79 7.25 9.42
C LYS A 124 -12.98 5.74 9.29
N LEU A 125 -13.11 5.22 8.07
CA LEU A 125 -13.30 3.78 7.84
C LEU A 125 -12.03 3.00 8.18
N LEU A 126 -10.87 3.46 7.70
CA LEU A 126 -9.57 2.89 8.06
C LEU A 126 -9.41 2.88 9.58
N SER A 127 -9.46 4.04 10.24
CA SER A 127 -9.23 4.12 11.69
C SER A 127 -10.20 3.28 12.52
N LYS A 128 -11.44 3.05 12.05
CA LYS A 128 -12.42 2.16 12.72
C LYS A 128 -12.22 0.67 12.42
N SER A 129 -11.19 0.30 11.68
CA SER A 129 -10.90 -1.09 11.31
C SER A 129 -9.63 -1.55 12.01
N LYS A 130 -9.64 -2.77 12.55
CA LYS A 130 -8.47 -3.34 13.22
C LYS A 130 -7.36 -3.64 12.23
N PHE A 131 -7.72 -4.23 11.09
CA PHE A 131 -6.76 -4.65 10.09
C PHE A 131 -7.10 -4.16 8.67
N LEU A 132 -6.08 -3.91 7.86
CA LEU A 132 -6.22 -3.75 6.40
C LEU A 132 -5.82 -5.07 5.73
N LEU A 133 -6.64 -5.64 4.85
CA LEU A 133 -6.23 -6.80 4.04
C LEU A 133 -5.71 -6.35 2.66
N TRP A 134 -4.41 -6.46 2.45
CA TRP A 134 -3.71 -5.96 1.27
C TRP A 134 -2.85 -7.02 0.58
N THR A 135 -3.51 -7.91 -0.16
CA THR A 135 -2.88 -9.08 -0.79
C THR A 135 -2.40 -8.83 -2.22
N SER A 136 -1.89 -7.63 -2.54
CA SER A 136 -1.44 -7.35 -3.90
C SER A 136 -0.23 -8.18 -4.32
N PHE A 137 -0.24 -8.70 -5.55
CA PHE A 137 0.87 -9.50 -6.10
C PHE A 137 1.99 -8.67 -6.75
N ILE A 138 1.79 -7.38 -6.97
CA ILE A 138 2.82 -6.47 -7.51
C ILE A 138 2.52 -5.06 -7.04
N GLU A 139 3.52 -4.41 -6.48
CA GLU A 139 3.40 -3.06 -5.94
C GLU A 139 4.48 -2.14 -6.46
N GLY A 140 4.12 -0.86 -6.53
CA GLY A 140 5.08 0.22 -6.81
C GLY A 140 5.48 0.98 -5.55
N PHE A 141 4.54 1.08 -4.60
CA PHE A 141 4.75 1.77 -3.32
C PHE A 141 3.82 1.26 -2.21
N GLY A 142 2.60 0.80 -2.50
CA GLY A 142 1.70 0.31 -1.43
C GLY A 142 1.02 1.41 -0.61
N MET A 143 0.51 2.46 -1.26
CA MET A 143 -0.18 3.58 -0.58
C MET A 143 -1.21 3.13 0.48
N PRO A 144 -2.12 2.16 0.21
CA PRO A 144 -3.10 1.76 1.21
C PRO A 144 -2.48 1.21 2.50
N VAL A 145 -1.33 0.54 2.42
CA VAL A 145 -0.59 0.05 3.59
C VAL A 145 -0.12 1.24 4.44
N LEU A 146 0.51 2.24 3.81
CA LEU A 146 0.98 3.42 4.51
C LEU A 146 -0.18 4.27 5.09
N GLU A 147 -1.28 4.40 4.34
CA GLU A 147 -2.50 5.09 4.80
C GLU A 147 -3.11 4.38 6.03
N ALA A 148 -3.19 3.05 6.03
CA ALA A 148 -3.68 2.26 7.15
C ALA A 148 -2.76 2.40 8.38
N MET A 149 -1.44 2.28 8.17
CA MET A 149 -0.45 2.46 9.24
C MET A 149 -0.56 3.84 9.90
N THR A 150 -0.82 4.89 9.12
CA THR A 150 -0.94 6.28 9.61
C THR A 150 -2.04 6.45 10.65
N VAL A 151 -3.15 5.71 10.52
CA VAL A 151 -4.31 5.80 11.43
C VAL A 151 -4.33 4.69 12.50
N GLY A 152 -3.27 3.90 12.60
CA GLY A 152 -3.17 2.77 13.53
C GLY A 152 -3.87 1.48 13.07
N THR A 153 -4.33 1.39 11.82
CA THR A 153 -4.87 0.14 11.27
C THR A 153 -3.73 -0.78 10.86
N VAL A 154 -3.68 -1.99 11.43
CA VAL A 154 -2.58 -2.93 11.20
C VAL A 154 -2.73 -3.61 9.82
N PRO A 155 -1.78 -3.46 8.89
CA PRO A 155 -1.89 -4.12 7.59
C PRO A 155 -1.56 -5.61 7.68
N ILE A 156 -2.38 -6.43 7.04
CA ILE A 156 -2.11 -7.81 6.63
C ILE A 156 -1.74 -7.73 5.15
N TYR A 157 -0.45 -7.80 4.84
CA TYR A 157 0.06 -7.39 3.54
C TYR A 157 0.93 -8.45 2.90
N THR A 158 0.97 -8.49 1.56
CA THR A 158 1.95 -9.32 0.88
C THR A 158 3.36 -8.75 1.06
N ASP A 159 4.27 -9.56 1.55
CA ASP A 159 5.70 -9.26 1.68
C ASP A 159 6.38 -9.28 0.30
N VAL A 160 6.20 -8.19 -0.44
CA VAL A 160 6.75 -7.97 -1.78
C VAL A 160 7.64 -6.73 -1.78
N PRO A 161 8.54 -6.60 -2.78
CA PRO A 161 9.34 -5.39 -2.92
C PRO A 161 8.49 -4.12 -2.94
N ALA A 162 9.07 -3.02 -2.42
CA ALA A 162 8.42 -1.77 -2.03
C ALA A 162 7.62 -1.84 -0.71
N HIS A 163 6.80 -2.87 -0.44
CA HIS A 163 6.17 -2.99 0.88
C HIS A 163 7.20 -3.28 1.96
N ASN A 164 8.09 -4.25 1.70
CA ASN A 164 9.09 -4.70 2.67
C ASN A 164 10.13 -3.63 3.07
N GLU A 165 10.14 -2.48 2.38
CA GLU A 165 10.99 -1.35 2.72
C GLU A 165 10.44 -0.51 3.89
N PHE A 166 9.13 -0.56 4.15
CA PHE A 166 8.50 0.28 5.19
C PHE A 166 7.35 -0.37 5.97
N ALA A 167 6.71 -1.39 5.44
CA ALA A 167 5.48 -1.93 6.02
C ALA A 167 5.75 -2.59 7.38
N VAL A 168 4.96 -2.19 8.37
CA VAL A 168 4.89 -2.83 9.69
C VAL A 168 3.50 -3.44 9.80
N GLY A 169 3.40 -4.70 10.22
CA GLY A 169 2.12 -5.40 10.29
C GLY A 169 2.30 -6.92 10.20
N ILE A 170 1.33 -7.60 9.58
CA ILE A 170 1.30 -9.06 9.42
C ILE A 170 1.70 -9.41 7.98
N PRO A 171 2.96 -9.82 7.73
CA PRO A 171 3.42 -10.15 6.39
C PRO A 171 2.90 -11.52 5.92
N ILE A 172 2.46 -11.59 4.67
CA ILE A 172 2.18 -12.82 3.95
C ILE A 172 3.31 -13.06 2.96
N LYS A 173 4.09 -14.11 3.17
CA LYS A 173 5.19 -14.48 2.27
C LYS A 173 4.62 -15.07 0.97
N PRO A 174 5.04 -14.58 -0.21
CA PRO A 174 4.66 -15.19 -1.48
C PRO A 174 5.22 -16.61 -1.61
N SER A 175 4.42 -17.54 -2.13
CA SER A 175 4.84 -18.92 -2.44
C SER A 175 5.75 -19.01 -3.68
N GLY A 176 5.72 -17.99 -4.55
CA GLY A 176 6.54 -17.98 -5.75
C GLY A 176 6.47 -16.68 -6.54
N ARG A 177 7.11 -16.69 -7.71
CA ARG A 177 7.12 -15.57 -8.66
C ARG A 177 6.88 -16.09 -10.07
N ILE A 178 5.92 -15.49 -10.77
CA ILE A 178 5.63 -15.79 -12.17
C ILE A 178 5.75 -14.52 -13.00
N ARG A 179 6.28 -14.66 -14.23
CA ARG A 179 6.18 -13.59 -15.22
C ARG A 179 4.79 -13.59 -15.81
N GLY A 180 4.13 -12.44 -15.78
CA GLY A 180 2.82 -12.24 -16.36
C GLY A 180 2.74 -10.96 -17.15
N PHE A 181 1.51 -10.63 -17.54
CA PHE A 181 1.19 -9.39 -18.22
C PHE A 181 0.06 -8.71 -17.44
N CYS A 182 0.20 -7.41 -17.19
CA CYS A 182 -0.88 -6.58 -16.67
C CYS A 182 -0.68 -5.13 -17.14
N TYR A 183 -1.78 -4.42 -17.43
CA TYR A 183 -1.81 -3.05 -17.97
C TYR A 183 -0.84 -2.80 -19.14
N GLY A 184 -0.79 -3.72 -20.10
CA GLY A 184 0.03 -3.52 -21.28
C GLY A 184 1.53 -3.79 -21.08
N VAL A 185 1.96 -4.19 -19.87
CA VAL A 185 3.37 -4.41 -19.55
C VAL A 185 3.63 -5.78 -18.95
N ARG A 186 4.82 -6.32 -19.24
CA ARG A 186 5.33 -7.53 -18.57
C ARG A 186 5.63 -7.19 -17.12
N VAL A 187 5.10 -8.00 -16.22
CA VAL A 187 5.22 -7.81 -14.77
C VAL A 187 5.67 -9.10 -14.11
N ASP A 188 6.43 -8.97 -13.03
CA ASP A 188 6.70 -10.06 -12.13
C ASP A 188 5.63 -10.10 -11.05
N LYS A 189 4.82 -11.15 -11.05
CA LYS A 189 3.74 -11.35 -10.09
C LYS A 189 4.24 -12.26 -8.97
N HIS A 190 4.11 -11.80 -7.73
CA HIS A 190 4.32 -12.60 -6.54
C HIS A 190 3.07 -13.43 -6.27
N VAL A 191 3.19 -14.75 -6.35
CA VAL A 191 2.07 -15.68 -6.18
C VAL A 191 1.80 -15.80 -4.69
N ILE A 192 0.53 -15.67 -4.33
CA ILE A 192 0.02 -15.88 -2.97
C ILE A 192 -1.13 -16.85 -3.08
N GLU A 193 -1.12 -17.87 -2.25
CA GLU A 193 -2.18 -18.86 -2.19
C GLU A 193 -3.28 -18.45 -1.23
N GLU A 194 -4.50 -18.88 -1.50
CA GLU A 194 -5.65 -18.57 -0.66
C GLU A 194 -5.46 -19.06 0.78
N LYS A 195 -4.78 -20.19 0.97
CA LYS A 195 -4.44 -20.74 2.29
C LYS A 195 -3.56 -19.80 3.12
N GLU A 196 -2.57 -19.17 2.50
CA GLU A 196 -1.64 -18.25 3.18
C GLU A 196 -2.38 -17.00 3.67
N ILE A 197 -3.32 -16.50 2.86
CA ILE A 197 -4.20 -15.39 3.24
C ILE A 197 -5.12 -15.82 4.39
N GLU A 198 -5.70 -17.02 4.32
CA GLU A 198 -6.58 -17.55 5.36
C GLU A 198 -5.86 -17.69 6.70
N GLU A 199 -4.63 -18.21 6.70
CA GLU A 199 -3.80 -18.36 7.91
C GLU A 199 -3.48 -17.01 8.54
N ALA A 200 -3.06 -16.02 7.73
CA ALA A 200 -2.78 -14.68 8.21
C ALA A 200 -4.02 -13.98 8.77
N VAL A 201 -5.18 -14.14 8.11
CA VAL A 201 -6.45 -13.59 8.61
C VAL A 201 -6.89 -14.28 9.90
N LYS A 202 -6.76 -15.62 10.01
CA LYS A 202 -7.07 -16.34 11.24
C LYS A 202 -6.19 -15.89 12.41
N TYR A 203 -4.89 -15.71 12.16
CA TYR A 203 -3.97 -15.16 13.15
C TYR A 203 -4.38 -13.75 13.58
N ALA A 204 -4.68 -12.86 12.63
CA ALA A 204 -5.13 -11.50 12.91
C ALA A 204 -6.42 -11.48 13.76
N LEU A 205 -7.42 -12.31 13.42
CA LEU A 205 -8.67 -12.41 14.16
C LEU A 205 -8.50 -13.01 15.57
N GLY A 206 -7.45 -13.81 15.78
CA GLY A 206 -7.09 -14.39 17.09
C GLY A 206 -6.11 -13.53 17.91
N MET A 207 -5.63 -12.41 17.36
CA MET A 207 -4.64 -11.54 17.98
C MET A 207 -5.19 -10.93 19.28
N LYS A 208 -4.36 -10.90 20.34
CA LYS A 208 -4.73 -10.27 21.60
C LYS A 208 -4.70 -8.76 21.47
N LYS A 209 -5.48 -8.08 22.32
CA LYS A 209 -5.55 -6.61 22.33
C LYS A 209 -4.18 -5.98 22.50
N GLU A 210 -3.39 -6.45 23.46
CA GLU A 210 -2.08 -5.88 23.79
C GLU A 210 -1.09 -6.01 22.63
N GLU A 211 -1.14 -7.16 21.95
CA GLU A 211 -0.33 -7.43 20.75
C GLU A 211 -0.75 -6.53 19.58
N TRP A 212 -2.05 -6.33 19.38
CA TRP A 212 -2.56 -5.43 18.36
C TRP A 212 -2.19 -3.97 18.65
N GLU A 213 -2.34 -3.50 19.89
CA GLU A 213 -2.03 -2.12 20.27
C GLU A 213 -0.54 -1.81 20.12
N ASP A 214 0.35 -2.72 20.52
CA ASP A 214 1.79 -2.59 20.27
C ASP A 214 2.10 -2.51 18.77
N LEU A 215 1.52 -3.40 17.96
CA LEU A 215 1.76 -3.41 16.52
C LEU A 215 1.18 -2.17 15.82
N SER A 216 0.01 -1.70 16.26
CA SER A 216 -0.64 -0.47 15.80
C SER A 216 0.22 0.78 16.07
N MET A 217 0.80 0.87 17.27
CA MET A 217 1.72 1.96 17.61
C MET A 217 2.95 1.97 16.71
N LYS A 218 3.58 0.81 16.50
CA LYS A 218 4.74 0.67 15.58
C LYS A 218 4.39 1.05 14.14
N CYS A 219 3.16 0.77 13.71
CA CYS A 219 2.67 1.20 12.40
C CYS A 219 2.64 2.74 12.29
N MET A 220 2.08 3.42 13.30
CA MET A 220 1.98 4.88 13.30
C MET A 220 3.35 5.56 13.37
N GLU A 221 4.26 5.05 14.21
CA GLU A 221 5.64 5.54 14.30
C GLU A 221 6.35 5.45 12.94
N LYS A 222 6.25 4.30 12.27
CA LYS A 222 6.87 4.12 10.94
C LYS A 222 6.21 5.00 9.88
N ALA A 223 4.90 5.22 9.95
CA ALA A 223 4.21 6.13 9.03
C ALA A 223 4.66 7.59 9.22
N ALA A 224 4.86 8.03 10.47
CA ALA A 224 5.40 9.36 10.79
C ALA A 224 6.84 9.51 10.28
N GLU A 225 7.69 8.50 10.46
CA GLU A 225 9.05 8.46 9.88
C GLU A 225 9.03 8.63 8.36
N MET A 226 8.14 7.90 7.66
CA MET A 226 7.99 7.98 6.21
C MET A 226 7.52 9.37 5.75
N TRP A 227 6.60 9.99 6.49
CA TRP A 227 6.17 11.36 6.23
C TRP A 227 7.32 12.36 6.42
N ASN A 228 8.01 12.31 7.55
CA ASN A 228 9.13 13.22 7.85
C ASN A 228 10.28 13.05 6.84
N ASN A 229 10.52 11.82 6.39
CA ASN A 229 11.45 11.51 5.30
C ASN A 229 11.03 12.19 3.99
N PHE A 230 9.76 12.09 3.59
CA PHE A 230 9.23 12.83 2.42
C PHE A 230 9.43 14.34 2.58
N VAL A 231 8.98 14.93 3.70
CA VAL A 231 9.07 16.38 3.96
C VAL A 231 10.50 16.88 3.85
N SER A 232 11.47 16.15 4.41
CA SER A 232 12.89 16.51 4.34
C SER A 232 13.44 16.59 2.90
N LYS A 233 12.79 15.90 1.95
CA LYS A 233 13.21 15.80 0.54
C LYS A 233 12.37 16.67 -0.39
N VAL A 234 11.32 17.32 0.09
CA VAL A 234 10.52 18.28 -0.69
C VAL A 234 11.37 19.37 -1.37
N PRO A 235 12.42 19.94 -0.75
CA PRO A 235 13.30 20.89 -1.43
C PRO A 235 13.94 20.36 -2.72
N LEU A 236 14.22 19.05 -2.80
CA LEU A 236 14.77 18.41 -4.00
C LEU A 236 13.79 18.41 -5.19
N LEU A 237 12.48 18.49 -4.91
CA LEU A 237 11.41 18.52 -5.90
C LEU A 237 11.05 19.96 -6.32
N LEU A 238 10.97 20.88 -5.35
CA LEU A 238 10.46 22.24 -5.59
C LEU A 238 11.58 23.26 -5.85
N GLY A 239 12.83 22.89 -5.59
CA GLY A 239 13.95 23.83 -5.50
C GLY A 239 13.89 24.68 -4.22
N ASP A 240 15.04 25.17 -3.77
CA ASP A 240 15.20 25.77 -2.43
C ASP A 240 14.30 26.99 -2.15
N ARG A 241 13.74 27.64 -3.19
CA ARG A 241 12.90 28.84 -3.06
C ARG A 241 11.43 28.56 -2.75
N TYR A 242 10.92 27.37 -3.06
CA TYR A 242 9.47 27.07 -2.99
C TYR A 242 9.08 26.20 -1.78
N ALA A 243 10.03 25.50 -1.15
CA ALA A 243 9.74 24.60 -0.03
C ALA A 243 9.20 25.32 1.22
N TYR A 244 9.60 26.58 1.46
CA TYR A 244 9.16 27.36 2.63
C TYR A 244 7.74 27.94 2.50
N GLN A 245 7.14 27.94 1.30
CA GLN A 245 5.80 28.52 1.07
C GLN A 245 4.66 27.51 1.19
N MET A 246 4.96 26.21 1.18
CA MET A 246 3.96 25.15 1.30
C MET A 246 4.06 24.53 2.69
N GLY A 247 3.04 24.71 3.52
CA GLY A 247 2.96 24.30 4.93
C GLY A 247 3.04 22.79 5.18
N PHE A 248 4.15 22.16 4.80
CA PHE A 248 4.50 20.79 5.14
C PHE A 248 5.13 20.78 6.53
N GLU A 249 4.31 20.55 7.55
CA GLU A 249 4.80 20.39 8.92
C GLU A 249 5.28 18.95 9.15
N ARG A 250 6.35 18.81 9.95
CA ARG A 250 6.76 17.50 10.48
C ARG A 250 5.69 17.03 11.46
N VAL A 251 5.47 15.73 11.51
CA VAL A 251 4.51 15.12 12.45
C VAL A 251 5.28 14.16 13.34
N LEU A 252 5.01 14.27 14.65
CA LEU A 252 5.58 13.47 15.76
C LEU A 252 7.12 13.49 15.85
#